data_AF-A0A957KML3-F1
#
_entry.id   AF-A0A957KML3-F1
#
_cell.length_a   1.000
_cell.length_b   1.000
_cell.length_c   1.000
_cell.angle_alpha   90.00
_cell.angle_beta   90.00
_cell.angle_gamma   90.00
#
_symmetry.space_group_name_H-M   'P 1'
#
loop_
_entity.id
_entity.type
_entity.pdbx_description
1 polymer ?
#
loop_
_entity_poly.entity_id
_entity_poly.type
_entity_poly.pdbx_seq_one_letter_code
_entity_poly.pdbx_strand_id
1 'polypeptide(L)'
;MHTVYIDAFQLDKYEVTNQEYKACMDAGACGAPRKRDFIDNGAYALHPVVYVSWWDAVSYCAWEGKRLPTEAEWEKAARGTLDTRKWPWGNELADCTRFNSNFYRDGDNCNLLDQGTVPGGRYPRGASPYGVHDMPGNVFEWVQDKYDVWYYNYTPAANPQGPPFSRVQKTLWSPWEPPPKDELGHPVFTIRGGSWRDSPLYLDVAFRHWGHHGDKPGTDAPYYRNDKVGFRCAR
;
A
#
# COMPACT_ATOMS: atom_id res chain seq x y z
N MET A 1 -2.10 2.31 21.16
CA MET A 1 -1.49 1.01 20.85
C MET A 1 -2.34 -0.07 21.50
N HIS A 2 -2.61 -1.17 20.81
CA HIS A 2 -3.40 -2.29 21.33
C HIS A 2 -2.78 -3.61 20.86
N THR A 3 -3.04 -4.70 21.58
CA THR A 3 -2.54 -6.05 21.23
C THR A 3 -3.51 -6.74 20.29
N VAL A 4 -2.97 -7.33 19.21
CA VAL A 4 -3.73 -8.13 18.24
C VAL A 4 -3.04 -9.48 18.05
N TYR A 5 -3.84 -10.55 18.05
CA TYR A 5 -3.44 -11.91 17.72
C TYR A 5 -3.80 -12.17 16.26
N ILE A 6 -2.82 -12.59 15.48
CA ILE A 6 -2.98 -12.89 14.06
C ILE A 6 -2.47 -14.31 13.85
N ASP A 7 -3.28 -15.14 13.21
CA ASP A 7 -2.93 -16.50 12.84
C ASP A 7 -1.73 -16.52 11.88
N ALA A 8 -1.23 -17.72 11.58
CA ALA A 8 -0.24 -17.88 10.54
C ALA A 8 -0.86 -17.55 9.18
N PHE A 9 -0.16 -16.72 8.40
CA PHE A 9 -0.51 -16.34 7.04
C PHE A 9 0.77 -16.17 6.25
N GLN A 10 0.66 -16.06 4.93
CA GLN A 10 1.75 -15.73 4.04
C GLN A 10 1.45 -14.42 3.33
N LEU A 11 2.48 -13.62 3.12
CA LEU A 11 2.41 -12.36 2.39
C LEU A 11 3.44 -12.41 1.26
N ASP A 12 3.07 -11.86 0.10
CA ASP A 12 3.98 -11.74 -1.01
C ASP A 12 5.20 -10.90 -0.62
N LYS A 13 6.38 -11.41 -1.02
CA LYS A 13 7.68 -10.82 -0.64
C LYS A 13 7.86 -9.41 -1.19
N TYR A 14 7.31 -9.16 -2.37
CA TYR A 14 7.34 -7.91 -3.12
C TYR A 14 5.91 -7.54 -3.54
N GLU A 15 5.71 -6.30 -3.95
CA GLU A 15 4.50 -5.82 -4.60
C GLU A 15 4.30 -6.53 -5.96
N VAL A 16 3.04 -6.67 -6.37
CA VAL A 16 2.69 -7.25 -7.67
C VAL A 16 3.28 -6.40 -8.79
N THR A 17 4.01 -7.03 -9.69
CA THR A 17 4.69 -6.36 -10.80
C THR A 17 3.78 -6.12 -12.01
N ASN A 18 4.19 -5.21 -12.90
CA ASN A 18 3.49 -5.00 -14.17
C ASN A 18 3.44 -6.27 -15.02
N GLN A 19 4.53 -7.07 -15.05
CA GLN A 19 4.58 -8.33 -15.79
C GLN A 19 3.58 -9.36 -15.25
N GLU A 20 3.50 -9.50 -13.93
CA GLU A 20 2.55 -10.39 -13.28
C GLU A 20 1.10 -9.94 -13.51
N TYR A 21 0.80 -8.67 -13.30
CA TYR A 21 -0.54 -8.13 -13.56
C TYR A 21 -0.95 -8.27 -15.04
N LYS A 22 0.00 -8.11 -15.97
CA LYS A 22 -0.23 -8.32 -17.40
C LYS A 22 -0.65 -9.76 -17.70
N ALA A 23 -0.09 -10.77 -17.02
CA ALA A 23 -0.54 -12.14 -17.17
C ALA A 23 -2.02 -12.33 -16.76
N CYS A 24 -2.47 -11.65 -15.69
CA CYS A 24 -3.88 -11.63 -15.30
C CYS A 24 -4.78 -10.97 -16.35
N MET A 25 -4.31 -9.88 -16.99
CA MET A 25 -5.02 -9.22 -18.08
C MET A 25 -5.13 -10.10 -19.32
N ASP A 26 -4.03 -10.76 -19.70
CA ASP A 26 -3.97 -11.65 -20.86
C ASP A 26 -4.88 -12.88 -20.66
N ALA A 27 -5.06 -13.31 -19.41
CA ALA A 27 -6.03 -14.34 -19.02
C ALA A 27 -7.51 -13.85 -18.99
N GLY A 28 -7.75 -12.55 -19.20
CA GLY A 28 -9.08 -11.94 -19.15
C GLY A 28 -9.67 -11.80 -17.74
N ALA A 29 -8.86 -12.03 -16.70
CA ALA A 29 -9.30 -11.98 -15.30
C ALA A 29 -9.15 -10.57 -14.69
N CYS A 30 -8.22 -9.76 -15.19
CA CYS A 30 -7.99 -8.39 -14.72
C CYS A 30 -8.34 -7.33 -15.77
N GLY A 31 -8.88 -6.20 -15.30
CA GLY A 31 -9.08 -5.00 -16.12
C GLY A 31 -7.77 -4.25 -16.37
N ALA A 32 -7.74 -3.44 -17.42
CA ALA A 32 -6.58 -2.59 -17.69
C ALA A 32 -6.41 -1.50 -16.61
N PRO A 33 -5.15 -1.21 -16.19
CA PRO A 33 -4.87 -0.04 -15.36
C PRO A 33 -5.32 1.26 -16.04
N ARG A 34 -5.59 2.29 -15.25
CA ARG A 34 -6.07 3.60 -15.76
C ARG A 34 -5.14 4.21 -16.80
N LYS A 35 -3.83 4.11 -16.58
CA LYS A 35 -2.80 4.45 -17.57
C LYS A 35 -1.97 3.22 -17.89
N ARG A 36 -1.66 3.06 -19.17
CA ARG A 36 -0.96 1.87 -19.66
C ARG A 36 0.54 2.09 -19.91
N ASP A 37 1.03 3.34 -19.78
CA ASP A 37 2.42 3.71 -20.06
C ASP A 37 3.45 2.85 -19.31
N PHE A 38 3.12 2.41 -18.09
CA PHE A 38 3.96 1.52 -17.29
C PHE A 38 3.81 0.05 -17.70
N ILE A 39 2.58 -0.45 -17.82
CA ILE A 39 2.35 -1.88 -18.06
C ILE A 39 2.67 -2.33 -19.48
N ASP A 40 2.58 -1.43 -20.46
CA ASP A 40 2.90 -1.71 -21.86
C ASP A 40 4.38 -1.47 -22.20
N ASN A 41 5.12 -0.81 -21.32
CA ASN A 41 6.55 -0.55 -21.50
C ASN A 41 7.39 -1.60 -20.77
N GLY A 42 8.10 -2.43 -21.53
CA GLY A 42 8.94 -3.52 -20.99
C GLY A 42 10.03 -3.07 -20.02
N ALA A 43 10.43 -1.79 -20.03
CA ALA A 43 11.36 -1.24 -19.04
C ALA A 43 10.80 -1.29 -17.60
N TYR A 44 9.47 -1.28 -17.44
CA TYR A 44 8.78 -1.32 -16.16
C TYR A 44 8.22 -2.70 -15.81
N ALA A 45 8.59 -3.76 -16.55
CA ALA A 45 8.05 -5.11 -16.36
C ALA A 45 8.15 -5.61 -14.91
N LEU A 46 9.29 -5.36 -14.26
CA LEU A 46 9.55 -5.77 -12.87
C LEU A 46 9.21 -4.70 -11.83
N HIS A 47 8.70 -3.54 -12.24
CA HIS A 47 8.22 -2.50 -11.33
C HIS A 47 6.84 -2.88 -10.81
N PRO A 48 6.45 -2.39 -9.61
CA PRO A 48 5.10 -2.58 -9.10
C PRO A 48 4.07 -2.04 -10.10
N VAL A 49 2.96 -2.77 -10.23
CA VAL A 49 1.80 -2.29 -10.97
C VAL A 49 1.20 -1.10 -10.25
N VAL A 50 0.93 -0.05 -11.01
CA VAL A 50 0.32 1.21 -10.54
C VAL A 50 -0.89 1.55 -11.40
N TYR A 51 -1.62 2.62 -11.07
CA TYR A 51 -2.87 2.98 -11.74
C TYR A 51 -3.97 1.92 -11.62
N VAL A 52 -3.89 1.08 -10.58
CA VAL A 52 -4.87 0.03 -10.24
C VAL A 52 -5.72 0.44 -9.05
N SER A 53 -6.98 0.08 -9.09
CA SER A 53 -7.94 0.29 -8.00
C SER A 53 -7.88 -0.83 -6.97
N TRP A 54 -8.57 -0.65 -5.85
CA TRP A 54 -8.75 -1.72 -4.87
C TRP A 54 -9.44 -2.95 -5.50
N TRP A 55 -10.44 -2.75 -6.37
CA TRP A 55 -11.12 -3.86 -7.07
C TRP A 55 -10.23 -4.59 -8.07
N ASP A 56 -9.34 -3.85 -8.75
CA ASP A 56 -8.32 -4.45 -9.64
C ASP A 56 -7.39 -5.35 -8.81
N ALA A 57 -6.95 -4.88 -7.64
CA ALA A 57 -6.10 -5.62 -6.72
C ALA A 57 -6.79 -6.88 -6.16
N VAL A 58 -8.06 -6.77 -5.76
CA VAL A 58 -8.87 -7.92 -5.33
C VAL A 58 -9.02 -8.95 -6.45
N SER A 59 -9.33 -8.50 -7.67
CA SER A 59 -9.51 -9.38 -8.82
C SER A 59 -8.22 -10.14 -9.15
N TYR A 60 -7.08 -9.44 -9.14
CA TYR A 60 -5.77 -10.07 -9.32
C TYR A 60 -5.46 -11.09 -8.23
N CYS A 61 -5.57 -10.72 -6.96
CA CYS A 61 -5.24 -11.64 -5.88
C CYS A 61 -6.16 -12.87 -5.91
N ALA A 62 -7.45 -12.70 -6.20
CA ALA A 62 -8.37 -13.82 -6.34
C ALA A 62 -8.00 -14.75 -7.52
N TRP A 63 -7.57 -14.17 -8.66
CA TRP A 63 -7.11 -14.94 -9.83
C TRP A 63 -5.86 -15.78 -9.51
N GLU A 64 -4.93 -15.25 -8.72
CA GLU A 64 -3.75 -15.97 -8.20
C GLU A 64 -4.09 -16.97 -7.06
N GLY A 65 -5.37 -17.13 -6.69
CA GLY A 65 -5.78 -17.99 -5.56
C GLY A 65 -5.37 -17.44 -4.19
N LYS A 66 -5.21 -16.12 -4.08
CA LYS A 66 -4.81 -15.35 -2.90
C LYS A 66 -5.93 -14.35 -2.53
N ARG A 67 -5.62 -13.42 -1.62
CA ARG A 67 -6.45 -12.28 -1.24
C ARG A 67 -5.58 -11.05 -0.97
N LEU A 68 -6.19 -9.88 -0.77
CA LEU A 68 -5.48 -8.78 -0.13
C LEU A 68 -5.20 -9.12 1.36
N PRO A 69 -4.07 -8.66 1.93
CA PRO A 69 -3.84 -8.76 3.36
C PRO A 69 -4.84 -7.90 4.14
N THR A 70 -5.08 -8.26 5.41
CA THR A 70 -5.64 -7.30 6.36
C THR A 70 -4.61 -6.22 6.69
N GLU A 71 -5.06 -5.06 7.14
CA GLU A 71 -4.18 -4.01 7.64
C GLU A 71 -3.29 -4.52 8.77
N ALA A 72 -3.85 -5.35 9.66
CA ALA A 72 -3.12 -5.92 10.78
C ALA A 72 -2.07 -6.94 10.33
N GLU A 73 -2.38 -7.77 9.33
CA GLU A 73 -1.42 -8.69 8.70
C GLU A 73 -0.28 -7.91 8.04
N TRP A 74 -0.61 -6.85 7.30
CA TRP A 74 0.37 -5.98 6.66
C TRP A 74 1.32 -5.36 7.69
N GLU A 75 0.78 -4.80 8.79
CA GLU A 75 1.60 -4.18 9.84
C GLU A 75 2.46 -5.23 10.56
N LYS A 76 1.91 -6.42 10.87
CA LYS A 76 2.68 -7.52 11.46
C LYS A 76 3.81 -7.94 10.54
N ALA A 77 3.55 -8.07 9.24
CA ALA A 77 4.56 -8.43 8.26
C ALA A 77 5.67 -7.38 8.14
N ALA A 78 5.33 -6.08 8.27
CA ALA A 78 6.30 -4.99 8.25
C ALA A 78 7.11 -4.90 9.54
N ARG A 79 6.45 -5.04 10.70
CA ARG A 79 7.02 -4.74 12.03
C ARG A 79 7.71 -5.94 12.68
N GLY A 80 7.18 -7.15 12.53
CA GLY A 80 7.58 -8.31 13.34
C GLY A 80 6.84 -8.40 14.69
N THR A 81 7.24 -9.35 15.54
CA THR A 81 6.54 -9.70 16.81
C THR A 81 7.15 -9.12 18.08
N LEU A 82 8.32 -8.49 18.02
CA LEU A 82 9.18 -8.34 19.21
C LEU A 82 9.18 -6.94 19.84
N ASP A 83 8.75 -5.89 19.12
CA ASP A 83 8.85 -4.51 19.60
C ASP A 83 7.92 -3.52 18.86
N THR A 84 8.01 -2.23 19.25
CA THR A 84 7.28 -1.10 18.67
C THR A 84 8.12 -0.30 17.66
N ARG A 85 9.00 -0.96 16.91
CA ARG A 85 9.90 -0.28 15.95
C ARG A 85 9.17 0.62 14.96
N LYS A 86 9.77 1.76 14.64
CA LYS A 86 9.23 2.72 13.67
C LYS A 86 9.30 2.21 12.23
N TRP A 87 10.35 1.47 11.89
CA TRP A 87 10.62 0.95 10.55
C TRP A 87 10.80 -0.56 10.58
N PRO A 88 10.70 -1.27 9.44
CA PRO A 88 10.94 -2.72 9.42
C PRO A 88 12.32 -3.11 9.99
N TRP A 89 13.34 -2.27 9.72
CA TRP A 89 14.71 -2.45 10.20
C TRP A 89 14.98 -1.95 11.63
N GLY A 90 14.01 -1.32 12.31
CA GLY A 90 14.18 -0.83 13.68
C GLY A 90 13.86 0.67 13.84
N ASN A 91 14.56 1.32 14.78
CA ASN A 91 14.36 2.73 15.14
C ASN A 91 15.47 3.65 14.64
N GLU A 92 16.46 3.11 13.92
CA GLU A 92 17.49 3.91 13.27
C GLU A 92 16.83 4.87 12.27
N LEU A 93 17.41 6.07 12.14
CA LEU A 93 16.93 7.06 11.19
C LEU A 93 16.89 6.45 9.80
N ALA A 94 15.79 6.75 9.09
CA ALA A 94 15.62 6.37 7.71
C ALA A 94 16.75 7.01 6.88
N ASP A 95 17.36 6.20 6.00
CA ASP A 95 18.28 6.66 4.98
C ASP A 95 17.87 6.10 3.62
N CYS A 96 18.38 6.70 2.55
CA CYS A 96 18.05 6.34 1.17
C CYS A 96 18.51 4.95 0.72
N THR A 97 19.09 4.13 1.60
CA THR A 97 19.57 2.79 1.26
C THR A 97 18.64 1.69 1.74
N ARG A 98 17.56 2.06 2.43
CA ARG A 98 16.60 1.12 3.01
C ARG A 98 15.21 1.21 2.39
N PHE A 99 14.91 2.21 1.56
CA PHE A 99 13.60 2.33 0.90
C PHE A 99 13.64 3.31 -0.27
N ASN A 100 12.61 3.22 -1.13
CA ASN A 100 12.41 4.14 -2.24
C ASN A 100 11.55 5.35 -1.82
N SER A 101 12.14 6.55 -1.77
CA SER A 101 11.43 7.83 -1.61
C SER A 101 12.27 8.98 -2.13
N ASN A 102 11.69 9.84 -2.96
CA ASN A 102 12.33 11.00 -3.57
C ASN A 102 12.40 12.26 -2.67
N PHE A 103 12.05 12.14 -1.38
CA PHE A 103 12.02 13.28 -0.46
C PHE A 103 13.42 13.78 -0.08
N TYR A 104 14.43 12.90 -0.06
CA TYR A 104 15.82 13.30 0.16
C TYR A 104 16.40 13.89 -1.14
N ARG A 105 16.22 15.19 -1.37
CA ARG A 105 16.85 15.92 -2.48
C ARG A 105 17.84 16.96 -1.95
N ASP A 106 19.01 16.95 -2.59
CA ASP A 106 20.16 17.87 -2.44
C ASP A 106 20.82 17.91 -1.05
N GLY A 107 22.10 17.51 -0.99
CA GLY A 107 22.97 17.66 0.19
C GLY A 107 23.04 16.44 1.11
N ASP A 108 22.01 15.60 1.11
CA ASP A 108 22.10 14.24 1.65
C ASP A 108 22.85 13.38 0.62
N ASN A 109 23.77 12.50 1.02
CA ASN A 109 24.58 11.61 0.15
C ASN A 109 23.75 10.58 -0.67
N CYS A 110 22.49 10.88 -0.90
CA CYS A 110 21.45 10.14 -1.55
C CYS A 110 21.22 10.76 -2.93
N ASN A 111 22.08 10.44 -3.90
CA ASN A 111 21.81 10.70 -5.31
C ASN A 111 20.66 9.78 -5.75
N LEU A 112 19.43 10.14 -5.41
CA LEU A 112 18.25 9.40 -5.81
C LEU A 112 17.99 9.68 -7.29
N LEU A 113 18.57 8.82 -8.13
CA LEU A 113 18.37 8.81 -9.58
C LEU A 113 16.94 8.39 -9.96
N ASP A 114 16.23 7.73 -9.05
CA ASP A 114 14.94 7.11 -9.32
C ASP A 114 13.79 8.12 -9.11
N GLN A 115 13.28 8.68 -10.21
CA GLN A 115 12.10 9.57 -10.23
C GLN A 115 10.79 8.79 -10.39
N GLY A 116 10.65 7.67 -9.69
CA GLY A 116 9.51 6.79 -9.84
C GLY A 116 9.60 5.53 -8.98
N THR A 117 8.75 4.55 -9.29
CA THR A 117 8.85 3.22 -8.71
C THR A 117 10.14 2.53 -9.12
N VAL A 118 10.58 1.55 -8.33
CA VAL A 118 11.71 0.67 -8.65
C VAL A 118 11.27 -0.79 -8.58
N PRO A 119 12.03 -1.74 -9.17
CA PRO A 119 11.77 -3.16 -8.98
C PRO A 119 11.86 -3.58 -7.51
N GLY A 120 11.01 -4.53 -7.12
CA GLY A 120 11.00 -5.08 -5.77
C GLY A 120 12.36 -5.63 -5.35
N GLY A 121 12.74 -5.41 -4.10
CA GLY A 121 14.00 -5.86 -3.52
C GLY A 121 15.20 -4.98 -3.81
N ARG A 122 15.01 -3.80 -4.43
CA ARG A 122 16.08 -2.82 -4.68
C ARG A 122 16.82 -2.42 -3.39
N TYR A 123 16.11 -2.39 -2.27
CA TYR A 123 16.62 -2.00 -0.96
C TYR A 123 16.61 -3.17 0.03
N PRO A 124 17.55 -4.13 -0.06
CA PRO A 124 17.51 -5.33 0.78
C PRO A 124 17.72 -5.05 2.28
N ARG A 125 18.40 -3.96 2.63
CA ARG A 125 18.57 -3.52 4.03
C ARG A 125 17.29 -2.96 4.66
N GLY A 126 16.27 -2.71 3.84
CA GLY A 126 14.93 -2.30 4.26
C GLY A 126 13.98 -3.43 4.60
N ALA A 127 14.39 -4.69 4.38
CA ALA A 127 13.51 -5.83 4.56
C ALA A 127 13.02 -5.96 6.00
N SER A 128 11.78 -6.42 6.15
CA SER A 128 11.19 -6.69 7.46
C SER A 128 11.83 -7.91 8.14
N PRO A 129 11.56 -8.14 9.43
CA PRO A 129 12.02 -9.34 10.14
C PRO A 129 11.57 -10.66 9.51
N TYR A 130 10.50 -10.63 8.72
CA TYR A 130 9.98 -11.78 7.98
C TYR A 130 10.49 -11.84 6.53
N GLY A 131 11.41 -10.96 6.14
CA GLY A 131 11.99 -10.92 4.80
C GLY A 131 11.10 -10.29 3.74
N VAL A 132 10.06 -9.54 4.14
CA VAL A 132 9.18 -8.81 3.22
C VAL A 132 9.84 -7.47 2.89
N HIS A 133 9.94 -7.16 1.60
CA HIS A 133 10.66 -5.97 1.13
C HIS A 133 9.71 -4.82 0.80
N ASP A 134 10.30 -3.63 0.73
CA ASP A 134 9.67 -2.40 0.21
C ASP A 134 8.36 -2.05 0.93
N MET A 135 8.25 -2.46 2.21
CA MET A 135 7.09 -2.13 3.05
C MET A 135 6.95 -0.61 3.26
N PRO A 136 8.03 0.16 3.47
CA PRO A 136 8.00 1.61 3.39
C PRO A 136 8.41 2.12 2.00
N GLY A 137 7.64 3.05 1.46
CA GLY A 137 7.94 3.72 0.19
C GLY A 137 7.63 2.84 -1.02
N ASN A 138 8.26 3.16 -2.16
CA ASN A 138 7.96 2.58 -3.47
C ASN A 138 6.52 2.85 -3.92
N VAL A 139 5.53 2.09 -3.46
CA VAL A 139 4.10 2.38 -3.67
C VAL A 139 3.31 2.17 -2.39
N PHE A 140 2.29 3.00 -2.19
CA PHE A 140 1.23 2.68 -1.26
C PHE A 140 0.59 1.36 -1.66
N GLU A 141 0.19 0.57 -0.69
CA GLU A 141 -0.42 -0.74 -0.94
C GLU A 141 -1.85 -0.80 -0.45
N TRP A 142 -2.75 -1.22 -1.35
CA TRP A 142 -4.10 -1.60 -0.95
C TRP A 142 -4.08 -2.78 0.03
N VAL A 143 -4.87 -2.66 1.10
CA VAL A 143 -5.21 -3.76 2.00
C VAL A 143 -6.72 -3.98 1.98
N GLN A 144 -7.22 -5.11 2.49
CA GLN A 144 -8.66 -5.42 2.39
C GLN A 144 -9.55 -4.44 3.17
N ASP A 145 -9.01 -3.85 4.24
CA ASP A 145 -9.78 -3.13 5.25
C ASP A 145 -10.37 -1.84 4.71
N LYS A 146 -11.65 -1.59 5.02
CA LYS A 146 -12.21 -0.25 4.97
C LYS A 146 -11.45 0.66 5.94
N TYR A 147 -11.31 1.94 5.60
CA TYR A 147 -10.65 2.88 6.51
C TYR A 147 -11.63 3.46 7.52
N ASP A 148 -11.30 3.32 8.79
CA ASP A 148 -11.97 3.99 9.89
C ASP A 148 -10.94 4.56 10.87
N VAL A 149 -10.95 5.89 11.00
CA VAL A 149 -10.06 6.64 11.89
C VAL A 149 -10.16 6.20 13.35
N TRP A 150 -11.30 5.63 13.77
CA TRP A 150 -11.55 5.16 15.13
C TRP A 150 -11.44 3.65 15.29
N TYR A 151 -11.10 2.88 14.23
CA TYR A 151 -11.17 1.41 14.27
C TYR A 151 -10.40 0.81 15.44
N TYR A 152 -9.20 1.36 15.72
CA TYR A 152 -8.31 0.88 16.78
C TYR A 152 -8.91 0.99 18.20
N ASN A 153 -10.00 1.75 18.39
CA ASN A 153 -10.70 1.84 19.68
C ASN A 153 -11.62 0.64 19.96
N TYR A 154 -11.99 -0.13 18.93
CA TYR A 154 -12.90 -1.27 19.03
C TYR A 154 -12.48 -2.45 18.14
N THR A 155 -11.19 -2.51 17.78
CA THR A 155 -10.63 -3.60 16.98
C THR A 155 -10.73 -4.92 17.76
N PRO A 156 -11.25 -6.00 17.15
CA PRO A 156 -11.23 -7.32 17.76
C PRO A 156 -9.80 -7.77 18.08
N ALA A 157 -9.61 -8.46 19.20
CA ALA A 157 -8.29 -8.91 19.60
C ALA A 157 -7.70 -9.99 18.69
N ALA A 158 -8.51 -10.78 17.99
CA ALA A 158 -8.06 -11.86 17.12
C ALA A 158 -8.47 -11.59 15.66
N ASN A 159 -7.52 -11.70 14.74
CA ASN A 159 -7.68 -11.63 13.28
C ASN A 159 -8.63 -10.52 12.81
N PRO A 160 -8.39 -9.23 13.16
CA PRO A 160 -9.26 -8.15 12.75
C PRO A 160 -9.34 -8.06 11.22
N GLN A 161 -10.56 -7.93 10.70
CA GLN A 161 -10.86 -7.94 9.27
C GLN A 161 -11.21 -6.54 8.73
N GLY A 162 -11.08 -5.51 9.55
CA GLY A 162 -11.47 -4.15 9.26
C GLY A 162 -12.86 -3.77 9.81
N PRO A 163 -13.21 -2.47 9.75
CA PRO A 163 -14.50 -1.96 10.19
C PRO A 163 -15.61 -2.32 9.19
N PRO A 164 -16.87 -2.46 9.64
CA PRO A 164 -17.99 -2.76 8.75
C PRO A 164 -18.31 -1.60 7.78
N PHE A 165 -17.92 -0.37 8.11
CA PHE A 165 -18.11 0.85 7.33
C PHE A 165 -16.89 1.76 7.44
N SER A 166 -16.76 2.72 6.53
CA SER A 166 -15.65 3.66 6.53
C SER A 166 -15.97 4.93 7.33
N ARG A 167 -14.97 5.48 8.05
CA ARG A 167 -15.03 6.81 8.68
C ARG A 167 -13.69 7.53 8.54
N VAL A 168 -13.74 8.77 8.09
CA VAL A 168 -12.56 9.65 7.99
C VAL A 168 -12.76 10.87 8.88
N GLN A 169 -11.68 11.37 9.49
CA GLN A 169 -11.73 12.61 10.27
C GLN A 169 -11.55 13.80 9.32
N LYS A 170 -12.50 14.74 9.33
CA LYS A 170 -12.59 15.84 8.35
C LYS A 170 -11.44 16.86 8.39
N THR A 171 -10.65 16.92 9.47
CA THR A 171 -9.82 18.10 9.73
C THR A 171 -8.35 17.73 9.91
N LEU A 172 -7.60 17.73 8.82
CA LEU A 172 -6.18 18.15 8.82
C LEU A 172 -5.73 18.87 7.53
N TRP A 173 -6.60 19.18 6.56
CA TRP A 173 -6.31 20.19 5.53
C TRP A 173 -7.59 20.76 4.90
N SER A 174 -7.72 22.10 4.92
CA SER A 174 -8.76 22.95 4.29
C SER A 174 -10.13 23.14 5.00
N PRO A 175 -10.49 24.38 5.40
CA PRO A 175 -11.81 24.74 5.97
C PRO A 175 -12.97 24.81 4.97
N TRP A 176 -12.76 24.54 3.68
CA TRP A 176 -13.73 24.82 2.61
C TRP A 176 -14.30 23.60 1.90
N GLU A 177 -14.07 22.40 2.42
CA GLU A 177 -14.51 21.16 1.75
C GLU A 177 -15.47 20.34 2.62
N PRO A 178 -16.59 19.85 2.06
CA PRO A 178 -17.48 18.92 2.76
C PRO A 178 -16.74 17.60 3.10
N PRO A 179 -17.23 16.83 4.11
CA PRO A 179 -16.59 15.59 4.56
C PRO A 179 -16.29 14.59 3.44
N PRO A 180 -15.22 13.79 3.51
CA PRO A 180 -15.07 12.62 2.67
C PRO A 180 -15.97 11.47 3.18
N LYS A 181 -17.27 11.54 2.91
CA LYS A 181 -17.80 10.52 2.01
C LYS A 181 -17.39 11.07 0.63
N ASP A 182 -17.21 10.29 -0.44
CA ASP A 182 -17.56 10.98 -1.68
C ASP A 182 -19.01 11.50 -1.51
N GLU A 183 -19.41 12.50 -2.27
CA GLU A 183 -20.72 13.13 -2.12
C GLU A 183 -21.90 12.13 -2.34
N LEU A 184 -21.61 10.84 -2.54
CA LEU A 184 -22.43 9.72 -2.94
C LEU A 184 -22.49 8.55 -1.90
N GLY A 185 -21.59 8.48 -0.90
CA GLY A 185 -21.66 7.54 0.21
C GLY A 185 -20.82 6.26 0.12
N HIS A 186 -19.79 6.22 -0.72
CA HIS A 186 -18.98 5.01 -0.93
C HIS A 186 -17.94 4.78 0.16
N PRO A 187 -17.56 3.50 0.41
CA PRO A 187 -16.52 3.20 1.37
C PRO A 187 -15.15 3.66 0.86
N VAL A 188 -14.30 4.15 1.75
CA VAL A 188 -12.87 4.31 1.50
C VAL A 188 -12.12 3.11 2.07
N PHE A 189 -11.04 2.70 1.40
CA PHE A 189 -10.20 1.58 1.81
C PHE A 189 -8.86 2.08 2.34
N THR A 190 -8.28 1.30 3.23
CA THR A 190 -6.99 1.59 3.82
C THR A 190 -5.88 1.32 2.80
N ILE A 191 -4.86 2.18 2.83
CA ILE A 191 -3.58 1.97 2.16
C ILE A 191 -2.44 2.11 3.16
N ARG A 192 -1.35 1.38 2.92
CA ARG A 192 -0.21 1.25 3.82
C ARG A 192 1.11 1.51 3.11
N GLY A 193 2.18 1.73 3.88
CA GLY A 193 3.56 1.79 3.39
C GLY A 193 4.03 3.12 2.82
N GLY A 194 3.13 3.91 2.23
CA GLY A 194 3.52 5.14 1.54
C GLY A 194 4.24 4.88 0.23
N SER A 195 4.61 5.93 -0.50
CA SER A 195 5.12 5.80 -1.87
C SER A 195 6.49 6.43 -2.06
N TRP A 196 7.02 6.25 -3.27
CA TRP A 196 8.24 6.90 -3.75
C TRP A 196 8.20 8.44 -3.70
N ARG A 197 7.04 9.08 -3.43
CA ARG A 197 6.93 10.55 -3.28
C ARG A 197 6.80 11.05 -1.85
N ASP A 198 6.60 10.15 -0.88
CA ASP A 198 6.22 10.56 0.46
C ASP A 198 7.44 10.78 1.36
N SER A 199 7.30 11.74 2.27
CA SER A 199 8.32 12.02 3.27
C SER A 199 8.50 10.82 4.22
N PRO A 200 9.72 10.54 4.70
CA PRO A 200 9.97 9.56 5.76
C PRO A 200 9.15 9.80 7.05
N LEU A 201 8.56 10.98 7.23
CA LEU A 201 7.60 11.22 8.31
C LEU A 201 6.30 10.41 8.17
N TYR A 202 5.96 9.95 6.96
CA TYR A 202 4.73 9.23 6.63
C TYR A 202 4.96 7.80 6.14
N LEU A 203 6.20 7.30 6.14
CA LEU A 203 6.50 5.94 5.67
C LEU A 203 6.65 4.94 6.83
N ASP A 204 6.40 5.36 8.08
CA ASP A 204 6.54 4.46 9.23
C ASP A 204 5.55 3.29 9.18
N VAL A 205 5.89 2.17 9.84
CA VAL A 205 5.09 0.94 9.76
C VAL A 205 3.69 1.09 10.38
N ALA A 206 3.46 2.12 11.19
CA ALA A 206 2.17 2.38 11.81
C ALA A 206 1.28 3.29 10.96
N PHE A 207 1.85 4.01 9.99
CA PHE A 207 1.19 5.08 9.24
C PHE A 207 0.07 4.54 8.36
N ARG A 208 -1.15 4.94 8.68
CA ARG A 208 -2.37 4.56 7.96
C ARG A 208 -2.78 5.72 7.08
N HIS A 209 -3.09 5.45 5.82
CA HIS A 209 -3.80 6.40 4.97
C HIS A 209 -5.03 5.71 4.38
N TRP A 210 -5.88 6.50 3.74
CA TRP A 210 -7.06 6.02 3.05
C TRP A 210 -7.02 6.40 1.57
N GLY A 211 -7.65 5.57 0.75
CA GLY A 211 -7.90 5.86 -0.63
C GLY A 211 -9.37 5.69 -1.01
N HIS A 212 -9.86 6.59 -1.86
CA HIS A 212 -11.16 6.45 -2.49
C HIS A 212 -11.01 5.57 -3.74
N HIS A 213 -11.95 4.68 -3.97
CA HIS A 213 -12.08 4.00 -5.24
C HIS A 213 -13.43 4.44 -5.79
N GLY A 214 -13.56 4.72 -7.09
CA GLY A 214 -14.88 5.06 -7.60
C GLY A 214 -15.85 3.89 -7.40
N ASP A 215 -17.11 4.26 -7.36
CA ASP A 215 -18.32 3.55 -6.93
C ASP A 215 -18.61 2.24 -7.68
N LYS A 216 -17.87 1.97 -8.76
CA LYS A 216 -18.02 0.83 -9.64
C LYS A 216 -16.62 0.35 -10.05
N PRO A 217 -16.44 -0.95 -10.35
CA PRO A 217 -15.26 -1.40 -11.07
C PRO A 217 -15.04 -0.52 -12.31
N GLY A 218 -13.91 0.17 -12.37
CA GLY A 218 -13.58 1.09 -13.47
C GLY A 218 -14.08 2.53 -13.34
N THR A 219 -14.71 2.96 -12.24
CA THR A 219 -14.91 4.40 -11.98
C THR A 219 -13.71 4.97 -11.20
N ASP A 220 -13.12 6.00 -11.78
CA ASP A 220 -11.88 6.61 -11.32
C ASP A 220 -12.19 7.78 -10.37
N ALA A 221 -12.00 7.59 -9.06
CA ALA A 221 -11.64 8.75 -8.25
C ALA A 221 -10.26 9.21 -8.74
N PRO A 222 -10.10 10.43 -9.29
CA PRO A 222 -8.92 10.80 -10.06
C PRO A 222 -7.61 10.71 -9.26
N TYR A 223 -7.70 10.66 -7.93
CA TYR A 223 -6.57 10.66 -7.01
C TYR A 223 -6.01 9.30 -6.64
N TYR A 224 -6.68 8.17 -6.89
CA TYR A 224 -6.31 6.90 -6.23
C TYR A 224 -5.99 5.73 -7.16
N ARG A 225 -6.31 5.85 -8.46
CA ARG A 225 -5.59 5.11 -9.51
C ARG A 225 -4.53 6.06 -10.05
N ASN A 226 -3.38 6.09 -9.39
CA ASN A 226 -2.26 6.96 -9.70
C ASN A 226 -0.94 6.16 -9.75
N ASP A 227 0.17 6.84 -10.01
CA ASP A 227 1.53 6.31 -10.10
C ASP A 227 2.20 5.99 -8.74
N LYS A 228 1.44 6.04 -7.65
CA LYS A 228 1.92 5.88 -6.27
C LYS A 228 1.22 4.75 -5.52
N VAL A 229 0.21 4.11 -6.09
CA VAL A 229 -0.58 3.08 -5.41
C VAL A 229 -0.55 1.79 -6.23
N GLY A 230 -0.09 0.72 -5.58
CA GLY A 230 -0.12 -0.65 -6.04
C GLY A 230 -0.67 -1.56 -4.93
N PHE A 231 -0.22 -2.80 -4.88
CA PHE A 231 -0.66 -3.77 -3.87
C PHE A 231 0.25 -5.01 -3.85
N ARG A 232 0.08 -5.83 -2.81
CA ARG A 232 0.62 -7.19 -2.70
C ARG A 232 -0.46 -8.14 -2.18
N CYS A 233 -0.33 -9.44 -2.43
CA CYS A 233 -1.33 -10.42 -2.00
C CYS A 233 -0.87 -11.22 -0.77
N ALA A 234 -1.83 -11.86 -0.11
CA ALA A 234 -1.66 -12.73 1.05
C ALA A 234 -2.48 -14.03 0.90
N ARG A 235 -2.12 -15.05 1.68
CA ARG A 235 -2.88 -16.31 1.80
C ARG A 235 -2.87 -16.81 3.24
#